data_AF-A0A848EC10-F1
#
_entry.id   AF-A0A848EC10-F1
#
_cell.length_a   1.000
_cell.length_b   1.000
_cell.length_c   1.000
_cell.angle_alpha   90.00
_cell.angle_beta   90.00
_cell.angle_gamma   90.00
#
_symmetry.space_group_name_H-M   'P 1'
#
loop_
_entity.id
_entity.type
_entity.pdbx_description
1 polymer ?
#
loop_
_entity_poly.entity_id
_entity_poly.type
_entity_poly.pdbx_seq_one_letter_code
_entity_poly.pdbx_strand_id
1 'polypeptide(L)'
;MPRLLRAALAAGCLAAVPAAATEYTRFQPIPYVTTLTGCAGVALMNVPQGWQPGHLAALLLADTTRPDAQRDALLALLLQDGAAVVEVALGAHAACDGERDALLDLAPPEDPLGVVFALLGAARRAGAGPVVAIGVGPGAGVVADAAREDVAARYLPQGAPRFAAAAAVAGPQAAFLLGPPAERRDGAPSRFQRLCGALGGAEGTPVAAQCLAAFARSPEIAEAPR
;
A
#
# COMPACT_ATOMS: atom_id res chain seq x y z
N MET A 1 -21.64 -49.12 41.30
CA MET A 1 -22.24 -47.84 40.85
C MET A 1 -21.12 -46.85 40.56
N PRO A 2 -20.62 -46.74 39.31
CA PRO A 2 -19.61 -45.74 38.96
C PRO A 2 -20.32 -44.39 38.68
N ARG A 3 -19.88 -43.35 39.39
CA ARG A 3 -20.33 -41.97 39.24
C ARG A 3 -19.29 -41.19 38.41
N LEU A 4 -19.80 -40.42 37.43
CA LEU A 4 -19.28 -39.14 36.92
C LEU A 4 -17.93 -39.24 36.17
N LEU A 5 -17.84 -39.27 34.83
CA LEU A 5 -18.32 -38.32 33.81
C LEU A 5 -17.90 -36.86 34.08
N ARG A 6 -17.05 -36.35 33.17
CA ARG A 6 -16.73 -34.96 32.82
C ARG A 6 -15.56 -34.28 33.57
N ALA A 7 -14.41 -34.26 32.90
CA ALA A 7 -13.47 -33.13 32.92
C ALA A 7 -12.78 -33.10 31.55
N ALA A 8 -13.35 -32.32 30.63
CA ALA A 8 -12.76 -31.07 30.13
C ALA A 8 -11.83 -31.33 28.93
N LEU A 9 -12.43 -31.33 27.74
CA LEU A 9 -11.73 -30.98 26.51
C LEU A 9 -11.08 -29.61 26.72
N ALA A 10 -9.78 -29.59 26.97
CA ALA A 10 -8.96 -28.43 26.69
C ALA A 10 -8.89 -28.32 25.16
N ALA A 11 -9.84 -27.60 24.58
CA ALA A 11 -9.78 -27.16 23.21
C ALA A 11 -8.49 -26.35 23.06
N GLY A 12 -7.52 -26.94 22.36
CA GLY A 12 -6.32 -26.24 21.93
C GLY A 12 -6.74 -25.14 20.97
N CYS A 13 -6.98 -23.95 21.49
CA CYS A 13 -6.83 -22.73 20.72
C CYS A 13 -5.32 -22.52 20.52
N LEU A 14 -4.75 -23.32 19.61
CA LEU A 14 -3.65 -22.83 18.81
C LEU A 14 -4.21 -21.60 18.12
N ALA A 15 -3.87 -20.42 18.64
CA ALA A 15 -4.00 -19.19 17.89
C ALA A 15 -3.33 -19.48 16.55
N ALA A 16 -4.13 -19.61 15.49
CA ALA A 16 -3.63 -19.57 14.14
C ALA A 16 -3.08 -18.17 13.98
N VAL A 17 -1.81 -17.98 14.37
CA VAL A 17 -1.02 -16.85 13.91
C VAL A 17 -1.16 -16.91 12.40
N PRO A 18 -1.71 -15.88 11.74
CA PRO A 18 -1.85 -15.91 10.30
C PRO A 18 -0.47 -16.25 9.75
N ALA A 19 -0.40 -17.39 9.04
CA ALA A 19 0.83 -17.85 8.40
C ALA A 19 1.41 -16.62 7.70
N ALA A 20 2.62 -16.27 8.11
CA ALA A 20 3.27 -15.04 7.68
C ALA A 20 3.14 -14.93 6.16
N ALA A 21 2.81 -13.72 5.68
CA ALA A 21 2.56 -13.41 4.28
C ALA A 21 3.69 -13.82 3.30
N THR A 22 4.77 -14.41 3.81
CA THR A 22 5.94 -14.93 3.12
C THR A 22 5.73 -16.28 2.42
N GLU A 23 4.79 -17.14 2.83
CA GLU A 23 4.71 -18.51 2.24
C GLU A 23 4.15 -18.53 0.80
N TYR A 24 3.51 -17.44 0.34
CA TYR A 24 2.84 -17.38 -0.96
C TYR A 24 3.13 -16.09 -1.75
N THR A 25 4.16 -15.34 -1.36
CA THR A 25 4.59 -14.13 -2.06
C THR A 25 5.94 -14.33 -2.74
N ARG A 26 6.05 -13.86 -3.98
CA ARG A 26 7.34 -13.70 -4.64
C ARG A 26 7.79 -12.25 -4.49
N PHE A 27 9.08 -12.04 -4.23
CA PHE A 27 9.67 -10.70 -4.22
C PHE A 27 10.16 -10.35 -5.61
N GLN A 28 9.67 -9.24 -6.17
CA GLN A 28 10.11 -8.71 -7.45
C GLN A 28 10.87 -7.40 -7.22
N PRO A 29 12.16 -7.31 -7.60
CA PRO A 29 12.89 -6.05 -7.54
C PRO A 29 12.33 -5.08 -8.58
N ILE A 30 12.04 -3.85 -8.16
CA ILE A 30 11.59 -2.77 -9.04
C ILE A 30 12.57 -1.60 -8.96
N PRO A 31 13.38 -1.37 -10.00
CA PRO A 31 14.29 -0.24 -10.02
C PRO A 31 13.51 1.07 -10.22
N TYR A 32 13.89 2.09 -9.48
CA TYR A 32 13.33 3.43 -9.57
C TYR A 32 14.45 4.46 -9.61
N VAL A 33 14.15 5.61 -10.22
CA VAL A 33 15.05 6.76 -10.27
C VAL A 33 14.23 7.99 -9.91
N THR A 34 14.69 8.75 -8.92
CA THR A 34 14.11 10.04 -8.54
C THR A 34 14.65 11.12 -9.46
N THR A 35 13.77 11.87 -10.12
CA THR A 35 14.19 12.88 -11.12
C THR A 35 14.79 14.12 -10.50
N LEU A 36 14.37 14.49 -9.29
CA LEU A 36 14.83 15.70 -8.60
C LEU A 36 16.24 15.57 -8.04
N THR A 37 16.58 14.40 -7.52
CA THR A 37 17.87 14.14 -6.90
C THR A 37 18.80 13.29 -7.78
N GLY A 38 18.28 12.68 -8.85
CA GLY A 38 19.04 11.78 -9.73
C GLY A 38 19.34 10.41 -9.12
N CYS A 39 18.73 10.10 -7.98
CA CYS A 39 19.07 8.93 -7.20
C CYS A 39 18.37 7.68 -7.72
N ALA A 40 19.13 6.62 -7.87
CA ALA A 40 18.62 5.32 -8.27
C ALA A 40 18.53 4.39 -7.06
N GLY A 41 17.47 3.62 -6.99
CA GLY A 41 17.27 2.62 -5.96
C GLY A 41 16.54 1.39 -6.48
N VAL A 42 16.46 0.37 -5.64
CA VAL A 42 15.65 -0.83 -5.88
C VAL A 42 14.71 -0.99 -4.72
N ALA A 43 13.40 -0.98 -5.00
CA ALA A 43 12.41 -1.40 -4.02
C ALA A 43 12.02 -2.86 -4.28
N LEU A 44 11.54 -3.54 -3.25
CA LEU A 44 11.00 -4.89 -3.36
C LEU A 44 9.48 -4.81 -3.40
N MET A 45 8.90 -5.45 -4.41
CA MET A 45 7.46 -5.62 -4.55
C MET A 45 7.08 -7.02 -4.13
N ASN A 46 6.22 -7.13 -3.11
CA ASN A 46 5.61 -8.36 -2.64
C ASN A 46 4.46 -8.71 -3.59
N VAL A 47 4.62 -9.76 -4.37
CA VAL A 47 3.65 -10.14 -5.41
C VAL A 47 2.93 -11.41 -4.98
N PRO A 48 1.60 -11.39 -4.78
CA PRO A 48 0.84 -12.56 -4.37
C PRO A 48 0.69 -13.57 -5.52
N GLN A 49 0.39 -14.81 -5.18
CA GLN A 49 0.08 -15.85 -6.16
C GLN A 49 -1.09 -15.43 -7.06
N GLY A 50 -0.95 -15.64 -8.38
CA GLY A 50 -1.99 -15.30 -9.36
C GLY A 50 -2.05 -13.81 -9.74
N TRP A 51 -1.16 -12.97 -9.23
CA TRP A 51 -1.04 -11.59 -9.71
C TRP A 51 -0.55 -11.54 -11.18
N GLN A 52 -1.21 -10.73 -12.01
CA GLN A 52 -0.93 -10.58 -13.43
C GLN A 52 -0.81 -9.09 -13.81
N PRO A 53 -0.19 -8.75 -14.96
CA PRO A 53 -0.21 -7.39 -15.46
C PRO A 53 -1.64 -6.81 -15.52
N GLY A 54 -1.79 -5.55 -15.13
CA GLY A 54 -3.08 -4.87 -14.98
C GLY A 54 -3.75 -5.10 -13.61
N HIS A 55 -3.22 -5.95 -12.74
CA HIS A 55 -3.70 -6.08 -11.36
C HIS A 55 -3.28 -4.87 -10.50
N LEU A 56 -4.01 -4.68 -9.40
CA LEU A 56 -3.78 -3.58 -8.47
C LEU A 56 -2.41 -3.75 -7.79
N ALA A 57 -1.72 -2.63 -7.58
CA ALA A 57 -0.58 -2.54 -6.69
C ALA A 57 -0.80 -1.44 -5.65
N ALA A 58 -0.28 -1.64 -4.44
CA ALA A 58 -0.31 -0.68 -3.35
C ALA A 58 1.12 -0.25 -2.99
N LEU A 59 1.35 1.05 -2.85
CA LEU A 59 2.55 1.58 -2.20
C LEU A 59 2.20 1.82 -0.74
N LEU A 60 2.79 1.03 0.16
CA LEU A 60 2.55 1.11 1.60
C LEU A 60 3.69 1.90 2.27
N LEU A 61 3.39 3.14 2.63
CA LEU A 61 4.30 4.05 3.33
C LEU A 61 4.06 3.93 4.84
N ALA A 62 5.06 3.44 5.56
CA ALA A 62 4.99 3.27 7.01
C ALA A 62 6.35 3.52 7.65
N ASP A 63 6.33 3.72 8.97
CA ASP A 63 7.55 3.63 9.78
C ASP A 63 7.96 2.16 9.89
N THR A 64 9.06 1.79 9.23
CA THR A 64 9.59 0.43 9.25
C THR A 64 10.59 0.21 10.38
N THR A 65 10.94 1.25 11.14
CA THR A 65 11.90 1.16 12.25
C THR A 65 11.28 0.47 13.46
N ARG A 66 9.95 0.34 13.50
CA ARG A 66 9.19 -0.27 14.59
C ARG A 66 8.29 -1.40 14.07
N PRO A 67 8.11 -2.48 14.85
CA PRO A 67 7.03 -3.43 14.62
C PRO A 67 5.69 -2.70 14.67
N ASP A 68 4.84 -2.93 13.67
CA ASP A 68 3.55 -2.28 13.55
C ASP A 68 2.52 -3.34 13.12
N ALA A 69 1.72 -3.80 14.09
CA ALA A 69 0.71 -4.83 13.86
C ALA A 69 -0.38 -4.38 12.89
N GLN A 70 -0.68 -3.07 12.83
CA GLN A 70 -1.66 -2.52 11.90
C GLN A 70 -1.12 -2.56 10.47
N ARG A 71 0.14 -2.12 10.27
CA ARG A 71 0.84 -2.24 8.98
C ARG A 71 0.88 -3.70 8.51
N ASP A 72 1.28 -4.61 9.38
CA ASP A 72 1.47 -6.02 9.04
C ASP A 72 0.12 -6.70 8.70
N ALA A 73 -0.95 -6.39 9.44
CA ALA A 73 -2.30 -6.84 9.13
C ALA A 73 -2.78 -6.31 7.78
N LEU A 74 -2.55 -5.03 7.49
CA LEU A 74 -2.93 -4.42 6.22
C LEU A 74 -2.16 -5.01 5.04
N LEU A 75 -0.84 -5.21 5.18
CA LEU A 75 -0.01 -5.90 4.20
C LEU A 75 -0.56 -7.29 3.88
N ALA A 76 -0.88 -8.08 4.91
CA ALA A 76 -1.43 -9.42 4.75
C ALA A 76 -2.78 -9.40 4.00
N LEU A 77 -3.69 -8.50 4.37
CA LEU A 77 -5.01 -8.37 3.73
C LEU A 77 -4.89 -7.95 2.25
N LEU A 78 -4.01 -7.00 1.93
CA LEU A 78 -3.76 -6.57 0.55
C LEU A 78 -3.27 -7.73 -0.33
N LEU A 79 -2.32 -8.51 0.19
CA LEU A 79 -1.77 -9.67 -0.52
C LEU A 79 -2.82 -10.77 -0.69
N GLN A 80 -3.63 -11.05 0.34
CA GLN A 80 -4.76 -11.99 0.27
C GLN A 80 -5.80 -11.58 -0.78
N ASP A 81 -6.05 -10.28 -0.94
CA ASP A 81 -6.96 -9.73 -1.94
C ASP A 81 -6.38 -9.68 -3.37
N GLY A 82 -5.13 -10.13 -3.53
CA GLY A 82 -4.44 -10.23 -4.81
C GLY A 82 -3.81 -8.91 -5.28
N ALA A 83 -3.56 -7.97 -4.37
CA ALA A 83 -2.79 -6.76 -4.65
C ALA A 83 -1.29 -7.01 -4.46
N ALA A 84 -0.45 -6.55 -5.39
CA ALA A 84 0.98 -6.48 -5.13
C ALA A 84 1.27 -5.30 -4.20
N VAL A 85 2.27 -5.42 -3.32
CA VAL A 85 2.59 -4.36 -2.35
C VAL A 85 4.05 -3.97 -2.44
N VAL A 86 4.30 -2.66 -2.54
CA VAL A 86 5.64 -2.07 -2.43
C VAL A 86 5.71 -1.36 -1.09
N GLU A 87 6.50 -1.88 -0.16
CA GLU A 87 6.71 -1.24 1.13
C GLU A 87 7.76 -0.13 0.99
N VAL A 88 7.46 1.04 1.53
CA VAL A 88 8.29 2.23 1.44
C VAL A 88 8.61 2.71 2.86
N ALA A 89 9.88 2.54 3.24
CA ALA A 89 10.39 2.95 4.54
C ALA A 89 10.59 4.47 4.62
N LEU A 90 9.87 5.12 5.52
CA LEU A 90 10.08 6.53 5.87
C LEU A 90 11.20 6.62 6.91
N GLY A 91 12.44 6.70 6.47
CA GLY A 91 13.62 6.67 7.35
C GLY A 91 14.81 5.87 6.81
N ALA A 92 14.66 5.21 5.66
CA ALA A 92 15.81 4.66 4.96
C ALA A 92 16.65 5.81 4.40
N HIS A 93 17.94 5.81 4.74
CA HIS A 93 18.89 6.77 4.18
C HIS A 93 18.86 6.74 2.65
N ALA A 94 18.55 7.90 2.07
CA ALA A 94 18.69 8.17 0.65
C ALA A 94 19.92 9.04 0.40
N ALA A 95 21.05 8.76 1.07
CA ALA A 95 22.33 9.23 0.55
C ALA A 95 22.54 8.48 -0.78
N CYS A 96 22.48 9.21 -1.88
CA CYS A 96 22.65 8.67 -3.23
C CYS A 96 24.11 8.31 -3.50
N ASP A 97 24.98 8.74 -2.59
CA ASP A 97 26.37 8.41 -2.47
C ASP A 97 26.48 7.22 -1.53
N GLY A 98 27.18 6.16 -1.95
CA GLY A 98 27.33 4.92 -1.19
C GLY A 98 28.18 5.07 0.08
N GLU A 99 27.88 6.03 0.95
CA GLU A 99 28.54 6.24 2.22
C GLU A 99 28.26 5.06 3.16
N ARG A 100 29.33 4.30 3.40
CA ARG A 100 29.39 3.15 4.29
C ARG A 100 29.25 3.49 5.78
N ASP A 101 29.25 4.78 6.14
CA ASP A 101 29.32 5.23 7.54
C ASP A 101 27.97 5.65 8.15
N ALA A 102 26.89 5.61 7.38
CA ALA A 102 25.58 6.11 7.80
C ALA A 102 24.73 5.07 8.57
N LEU A 103 25.34 4.34 9.51
CA LEU A 103 24.64 3.31 10.31
C LEU A 103 23.94 3.86 11.57
N LEU A 104 24.02 5.16 11.85
CA LEU A 104 23.64 5.70 13.17
C LEU A 104 22.52 6.75 13.19
N ASP A 105 22.11 7.37 12.07
CA ASP A 105 21.01 8.35 12.08
C ASP A 105 20.03 8.11 10.92
N LEU A 106 18.98 7.31 11.13
CA LEU A 106 17.92 7.05 10.16
C LEU A 106 17.11 8.32 9.82
N ALA A 107 17.68 9.20 9.00
CA ALA A 107 17.01 10.39 8.50
C ALA A 107 16.02 9.99 7.39
N PRO A 108 14.81 10.60 7.35
CA PRO A 108 13.88 10.38 6.26
C PRO A 108 14.53 10.79 4.92
N PRO A 109 14.09 10.18 3.81
CA PRO A 109 14.55 10.61 2.48
C PRO A 109 14.32 12.12 2.31
N GLU A 110 15.27 12.81 1.68
CA GLU A 110 15.21 14.28 1.51
C GLU A 110 13.94 14.73 0.76
N ASP A 111 13.41 13.87 -0.10
CA ASP A 111 12.18 14.09 -0.85
C ASP A 111 11.31 12.82 -0.91
N PRO A 112 10.43 12.59 0.09
CA PRO A 112 9.58 11.41 0.11
C PRO A 112 8.55 11.40 -1.03
N LEU A 113 8.11 12.56 -1.53
CA LEU A 113 7.16 12.65 -2.64
C LEU A 113 7.82 12.23 -3.95
N GLY A 114 9.05 12.68 -4.21
CA GLY A 114 9.83 12.24 -5.38
C GLY A 114 10.02 10.72 -5.41
N VAL A 115 10.30 10.09 -4.28
CA VAL A 115 10.39 8.62 -4.15
C VAL A 115 9.05 7.95 -4.46
N VAL A 116 7.95 8.45 -3.87
CA VAL A 116 6.60 7.90 -4.09
C VAL A 116 6.21 7.94 -5.56
N PHE A 117 6.46 9.06 -6.25
CA PHE A 117 6.15 9.20 -7.67
C PHE A 117 7.09 8.38 -8.58
N ALA A 118 8.36 8.24 -8.20
CA ALA A 118 9.28 7.33 -8.90
C ALA A 118 8.83 5.87 -8.80
N LEU A 119 8.36 5.45 -7.62
CA LEU A 119 7.83 4.12 -7.36
C LEU A 119 6.49 3.86 -8.04
N LEU A 120 5.62 4.87 -8.16
CA LEU A 120 4.41 4.79 -9.00
C LEU A 120 4.79 4.41 -10.44
N GLY A 121 5.75 5.14 -11.03
CA GLY A 121 6.24 4.84 -12.37
C GLY A 121 6.89 3.46 -12.46
N ALA A 122 7.66 3.05 -11.45
CA ALA A 122 8.30 1.73 -11.40
C ALA A 122 7.28 0.59 -11.31
N ALA A 123 6.24 0.72 -10.48
CA ALA A 123 5.16 -0.25 -10.35
C ALA A 123 4.39 -0.40 -11.67
N ARG A 124 4.07 0.70 -12.36
CA ARG A 124 3.43 0.66 -13.69
C ARG A 124 4.31 -0.06 -14.72
N ARG A 125 5.63 0.20 -14.75
CA ARG A 125 6.58 -0.52 -15.62
C ARG A 125 6.69 -2.01 -15.26
N ALA A 126 6.50 -2.37 -13.99
CA ALA A 126 6.44 -3.75 -13.53
C ALA A 126 5.12 -4.46 -13.90
N GLY A 127 4.21 -3.76 -14.59
CA GLY A 127 2.94 -4.31 -15.07
C GLY A 127 1.75 -3.99 -14.17
N ALA A 128 1.88 -3.17 -13.12
CA ALA A 128 0.72 -2.79 -12.32
C ALA A 128 -0.31 -2.06 -13.18
N GLY A 129 -1.59 -2.39 -12.95
CA GLY A 129 -2.71 -1.58 -13.40
C GLY A 129 -2.90 -0.40 -12.46
N PRO A 130 -4.08 -0.23 -11.83
CA PRO A 130 -4.27 0.83 -10.83
C PRO A 130 -3.26 0.72 -9.69
N VAL A 131 -2.64 1.84 -9.36
CA VAL A 131 -1.71 1.93 -8.23
C VAL A 131 -2.33 2.83 -7.16
N VAL A 132 -2.38 2.34 -5.92
CA VAL A 132 -2.90 3.10 -4.77
C VAL A 132 -1.78 3.42 -3.79
N ALA A 133 -1.82 4.60 -3.18
CA ALA A 133 -0.89 4.99 -2.13
C ALA A 133 -1.56 4.82 -0.76
N ILE A 134 -0.91 4.13 0.18
CA ILE A 134 -1.44 3.86 1.51
C ILE A 134 -0.39 4.30 2.51
N GLY A 135 -0.74 5.24 3.39
CA GLY A 135 0.18 5.80 4.37
C GLY A 135 -0.31 5.50 5.76
N VAL A 136 0.51 4.85 6.59
CA VAL A 136 0.21 4.54 7.98
C VAL A 136 1.08 5.42 8.89
N GLY A 137 0.46 6.05 9.90
CA GLY A 137 1.16 6.91 10.85
C GLY A 137 1.88 8.08 10.14
N PRO A 138 3.21 8.23 10.27
CA PRO A 138 3.96 9.31 9.61
C PRO A 138 3.80 9.37 8.09
N GLY A 139 3.48 8.25 7.44
CA GLY A 139 3.29 8.20 5.98
C GLY A 139 1.97 8.77 5.47
N ALA A 140 1.00 8.97 6.37
CA ALA A 140 -0.34 9.43 6.01
C ALA A 140 -0.34 10.79 5.31
N GLY A 141 0.47 11.75 5.77
CA GLY A 141 0.58 13.07 5.15
C GLY A 141 1.16 13.00 3.74
N VAL A 142 2.22 12.22 3.55
CA VAL A 142 2.91 12.06 2.26
C VAL A 142 1.96 11.50 1.20
N VAL A 143 1.20 10.44 1.53
CA VAL A 143 0.27 9.85 0.55
C VAL A 143 -0.94 10.73 0.28
N ALA A 144 -1.41 11.50 1.27
CA ALA A 144 -2.49 12.46 1.07
C ALA A 144 -2.05 13.57 0.10
N ASP A 145 -0.84 14.08 0.25
CA ASP A 145 -0.27 15.06 -0.66
C ASP A 145 -0.01 14.46 -2.06
N ALA A 146 0.46 13.22 -2.14
CA ALA A 146 0.73 12.55 -3.41
C ALA A 146 -0.53 12.35 -4.29
N ALA A 147 -1.72 12.31 -3.69
CA ALA A 147 -2.99 12.22 -4.42
C ALA A 147 -3.48 13.56 -5.00
N ARG A 148 -2.88 14.68 -4.59
CA ARG A 148 -3.30 16.01 -5.05
C ARG A 148 -2.66 16.35 -6.38
N GLU A 149 -3.46 16.75 -7.36
CA GLU A 149 -2.96 17.05 -8.70
C GLU A 149 -1.98 18.25 -8.71
N ASP A 150 -2.22 19.27 -7.87
CA ASP A 150 -1.33 20.43 -7.75
C ASP A 150 0.05 20.09 -7.17
N VAL A 151 0.14 18.99 -6.42
CA VAL A 151 1.40 18.42 -5.93
C VAL A 151 2.00 17.53 -7.01
N ALA A 152 1.23 16.57 -7.55
CA ALA A 152 1.70 15.64 -8.57
C ALA A 152 2.28 16.34 -9.80
N ALA A 153 1.66 17.44 -10.26
CA ALA A 153 2.14 18.23 -11.40
C ALA A 153 3.53 18.87 -11.19
N ARG A 154 4.04 18.95 -9.96
CA ARG A 154 5.40 19.44 -9.66
C ARG A 154 6.46 18.36 -9.86
N TYR A 155 6.08 17.09 -9.73
CA TYR A 155 6.99 15.93 -9.78
C TYR A 155 6.87 15.16 -11.10
N LEU A 156 5.69 15.19 -11.72
CA LEU A 156 5.34 14.36 -12.85
C LEU A 156 5.02 15.22 -14.07
N PRO A 157 5.52 14.85 -15.27
CA PRO A 157 5.14 15.55 -16.48
C PRO A 157 3.64 15.37 -16.77
N GLN A 158 3.13 16.23 -17.65
CA GLN A 158 1.75 16.12 -18.11
C GLN A 158 1.49 14.75 -18.74
N GLY A 159 0.39 14.11 -18.36
CA GLY A 159 0.02 12.78 -18.86
C GLY A 159 0.78 11.60 -18.24
N ALA A 160 1.73 11.85 -17.32
CA ALA A 160 2.31 10.76 -16.54
C ALA A 160 1.26 10.11 -15.61
N PRO A 161 1.44 8.82 -15.27
CA PRO A 161 0.51 8.11 -14.41
C PRO A 161 0.26 8.84 -13.09
N ARG A 162 -0.97 8.77 -12.58
CA ARG A 162 -1.34 9.24 -11.24
C ARG A 162 -1.71 8.05 -10.35
N PHE A 163 -1.79 8.28 -9.04
CA PHE A 163 -2.40 7.29 -8.16
C PHE A 163 -3.88 7.18 -8.48
N ALA A 164 -4.41 5.97 -8.49
CA ALA A 164 -5.85 5.72 -8.62
C ALA A 164 -6.61 6.13 -7.35
N ALA A 165 -5.96 6.02 -6.19
CA ALA A 165 -6.46 6.50 -4.91
C ALA A 165 -5.30 6.67 -3.91
N ALA A 166 -5.54 7.42 -2.85
CA ALA A 166 -4.71 7.41 -1.65
C ALA A 166 -5.54 7.21 -0.37
N ALA A 167 -4.98 6.47 0.56
CA ALA A 167 -5.53 6.20 1.88
C ALA A 167 -4.54 6.61 2.96
N ALA A 168 -4.88 7.65 3.72
CA ALA A 168 -4.15 8.10 4.89
C ALA A 168 -4.75 7.45 6.14
N VAL A 169 -3.98 6.61 6.83
CA VAL A 169 -4.36 5.84 8.02
C VAL A 169 -3.58 6.41 9.23
N ALA A 170 -4.06 7.51 9.80
CA ALA A 170 -3.43 8.18 10.94
C ALA A 170 -4.45 8.71 11.95
N GLY A 171 -5.11 7.79 12.68
CA GLY A 171 -6.07 8.13 13.72
C GLY A 171 -7.15 9.14 13.25
N PRO A 172 -7.26 10.33 13.87
CA PRO A 172 -8.29 11.32 13.52
C PRO A 172 -8.10 11.98 12.14
N GLN A 173 -6.92 11.86 11.53
CA GLN A 173 -6.60 12.42 10.22
C GLN A 173 -6.83 11.40 9.08
N ALA A 174 -7.56 10.33 9.38
CA ALA A 174 -7.96 9.32 8.43
C ALA A 174 -8.68 9.92 7.20
N ALA A 175 -8.11 9.74 6.02
CA ALA A 175 -8.65 10.28 4.78
C ALA A 175 -8.54 9.29 3.62
N PHE A 176 -9.55 9.29 2.75
CA PHE A 176 -9.50 8.59 1.46
C PHE A 176 -9.74 9.57 0.31
N LEU A 177 -8.81 9.60 -0.64
CA LEU A 177 -8.84 10.48 -1.79
C LEU A 177 -8.82 9.64 -3.07
N LEU A 178 -9.72 9.94 -4.01
CA LEU A 178 -9.69 9.35 -5.34
C LEU A 178 -8.76 10.14 -6.24
N GLY A 179 -8.00 9.42 -7.05
CA GLY A 179 -7.25 10.02 -8.15
C GLY A 179 -8.11 10.29 -9.38
N PRO A 180 -7.47 10.73 -10.48
CA PRO A 180 -8.16 11.02 -11.73
C PRO A 180 -8.96 9.82 -12.27
N PRO A 181 -10.10 10.03 -12.96
CA PRO A 181 -10.91 8.96 -13.52
C PRO A 181 -10.15 7.97 -14.41
N ALA A 182 -9.18 8.44 -15.20
CA ALA A 182 -8.42 7.61 -16.13
C ALA A 182 -7.68 6.45 -15.41
N GLU A 183 -7.09 6.73 -14.25
CA GLU A 183 -6.34 5.73 -13.47
C GLU A 183 -7.24 4.69 -12.79
N ARG A 184 -8.54 4.99 -12.68
CA ARG A 184 -9.54 4.15 -12.01
C ARG A 184 -10.26 3.23 -12.98
N ARG A 185 -10.40 3.63 -14.24
CA ARG A 185 -11.08 2.84 -15.29
C ARG A 185 -10.36 1.52 -15.60
N ASP A 186 -9.04 1.49 -15.44
CA ASP A 186 -8.24 0.26 -15.60
C ASP A 186 -8.47 -0.76 -14.45
N GLY A 187 -9.19 -0.36 -13.40
CA GLY A 187 -9.49 -1.20 -12.25
C GLY A 187 -10.88 -1.82 -12.32
N ALA A 188 -10.92 -3.16 -12.25
CA ALA A 188 -12.18 -3.86 -12.04
C ALA A 188 -12.83 -3.39 -10.72
N PRO A 189 -14.13 -3.03 -10.70
CA PRO A 189 -14.79 -2.43 -9.52
C PRO A 189 -14.69 -3.30 -8.26
N SER A 190 -14.70 -4.62 -8.45
CA SER A 190 -14.52 -5.61 -7.38
C SER A 190 -13.16 -5.53 -6.69
N ARG A 191 -12.10 -5.06 -7.38
CA ARG A 191 -10.76 -4.87 -6.79
C ARG A 191 -10.75 -3.70 -5.82
N PHE A 192 -11.44 -2.61 -6.15
CA PHE A 192 -11.56 -1.46 -5.26
C PHE A 192 -12.46 -1.74 -4.04
N GLN A 193 -13.50 -2.55 -4.21
CA GLN A 193 -14.31 -3.03 -3.08
C GLN A 193 -13.48 -3.87 -2.11
N ARG A 194 -12.65 -4.79 -2.63
CA ARG A 194 -11.69 -5.56 -1.81
C ARG A 194 -10.70 -4.65 -1.09
N LEU A 195 -10.11 -3.67 -1.78
CA LEU A 195 -9.27 -2.65 -1.16
C LEU A 195 -9.96 -1.94 0.02
N CYS A 196 -11.21 -1.49 -0.13
CA CYS A 196 -11.94 -0.89 0.99
C CYS A 196 -12.16 -1.88 2.15
N GLY A 197 -12.39 -3.15 1.84
CA GLY A 197 -12.46 -4.23 2.83
C GLY A 197 -11.15 -4.42 3.60
N ALA A 198 -10.02 -4.47 2.89
CA ALA A 198 -8.69 -4.55 3.49
C ALA A 198 -8.40 -3.36 4.42
N LEU A 199 -8.74 -2.14 4.00
CA LEU A 199 -8.63 -0.93 4.82
C LEU A 199 -9.51 -0.99 6.08
N GLY A 200 -10.65 -1.67 6.01
CA GLY A 200 -11.57 -1.85 7.14
C GLY A 200 -11.14 -2.94 8.13
N GLY A 201 -10.49 -4.00 7.62
CA GLY A 201 -9.99 -5.12 8.44
C GLY A 201 -8.80 -4.75 9.34
N ALA A 202 -8.01 -3.75 8.97
CA ALA A 202 -6.84 -3.27 9.72
C ALA A 202 -7.18 -2.18 10.78
N GLU A 203 -8.36 -2.27 11.43
CA GLU A 203 -8.89 -1.31 12.43
C GLU A 203 -9.14 0.14 11.91
N GLY A 204 -9.13 0.35 10.59
CA GLY A 204 -9.35 1.65 9.93
C GLY A 204 -10.80 1.97 9.54
N THR A 205 -11.76 1.87 10.47
CA THR A 205 -13.20 2.07 10.17
C THR A 205 -13.55 3.38 9.45
N PRO A 206 -12.93 4.54 9.73
CA PRO A 206 -13.27 5.78 9.02
C PRO A 206 -12.79 5.76 7.57
N VAL A 207 -11.58 5.25 7.32
CA VAL A 207 -10.99 5.22 5.96
C VAL A 207 -11.77 4.27 5.06
N ALA A 208 -12.15 3.08 5.57
CA ALA A 208 -12.95 2.12 4.82
C ALA A 208 -14.33 2.67 4.44
N ALA A 209 -15.00 3.35 5.38
CA ALA A 209 -16.29 4.00 5.10
C ALA A 209 -16.15 5.12 4.05
N GLN A 210 -15.10 5.95 4.15
CA GLN A 210 -14.81 6.99 3.16
C GLN A 210 -14.48 6.39 1.79
N CYS A 211 -13.72 5.28 1.75
CA CYS A 211 -13.41 4.51 0.55
C CYS A 211 -14.69 4.06 -0.16
N LEU A 212 -15.57 3.36 0.56
CA LEU A 212 -16.86 2.91 0.02
C LEU A 212 -17.72 4.08 -0.48
N ALA A 213 -17.81 5.15 0.30
CA ALA A 213 -18.57 6.35 -0.08
C ALA A 213 -18.00 7.07 -1.31
N ALA A 214 -16.67 7.10 -1.47
CA ALA A 214 -16.01 7.69 -2.62
C ALA A 214 -16.29 6.88 -3.89
N PHE A 215 -16.19 5.56 -3.81
CA PHE A 215 -16.48 4.67 -4.95
C PHE A 215 -17.96 4.65 -5.32
N ALA A 216 -18.88 4.70 -4.35
CA ALA A 216 -20.32 4.78 -4.61
C ALA A 216 -20.74 6.04 -5.37
N ARG A 217 -19.96 7.12 -5.26
CA ARG A 217 -20.19 8.41 -5.95
C ARG A 217 -19.46 8.53 -7.29
N SER A 218 -18.75 7.49 -7.73
CA SER A 218 -17.90 7.49 -8.92
C SER A 218 -18.51 6.65 -10.05
N PRO A 219 -19.34 7.24 -10.93
CA PRO A 219 -20.08 6.50 -11.97
C PRO A 219 -19.16 5.75 -12.95
N GLU A 220 -17.97 6.29 -13.23
CA GLU A 220 -16.96 5.66 -14.09
C GLU A 220 -16.43 4.32 -13.57
N ILE A 221 -16.65 4.00 -12.29
CA ILE A 221 -16.31 2.71 -11.69
C ILE A 221 -17.52 1.78 -11.72
N ALA A 222 -18.75 2.29 -11.77
CA ALA A 222 -19.94 1.46 -11.91
C ALA A 222 -20.11 0.89 -13.33
N GLU A 223 -19.61 1.61 -14.35
CA GLU A 223 -19.91 1.36 -15.76
C GLU A 223 -18.76 0.72 -16.56
N ALA A 224 -17.65 0.35 -15.94
CA ALA A 224 -16.52 -0.24 -16.67
C ALA A 224 -16.96 -1.51 -17.44
N PRO A 225 -16.80 -1.54 -18.78
CA PRO A 225 -17.24 -2.67 -19.58
C PRO A 225 -16.50 -3.95 -19.17
N ARG A 226 -17.25 -5.05 -19.03
CA ARG A 226 -16.73 -6.37 -18.71
C ARG A 226 -15.90 -6.96 -19.84
#